data_AF-A0A0Q4XZ15-F1
#
_entry.id   AF-A0A0Q4XZ15-F1
#
_cell.length_a   1.000
_cell.length_b   1.000
_cell.length_c   1.000
_cell.angle_alpha   90.00
_cell.angle_beta   90.00
_cell.angle_gamma   90.00
#
_symmetry.space_group_name_H-M   'P 1'
#
loop_
_entity.id
_entity.type
_entity.pdbx_description
1 polymer ?
#
loop_
_entity_poly.entity_id
_entity_poly.type
_entity_poly.pdbx_seq_one_letter_code
_entity_poly.pdbx_strand_id
1 'polypeptide(L)'
;MPKIDDDEIAILSAFEEGQLKSVATKSELAKLKAAARATAIKDKRVNIRLSSVDLSDIQIKALEEGIPYQTLIASVLHKYVTGRLTERPVRAASANASVRPKSRGTGGA
;
A
#
# COMPACT_ATOMS: atom_id res chain seq x y z
N MET A 1 -8.02 22.15 -4.91
CA MET A 1 -7.76 21.90 -3.48
C MET A 1 -9.00 21.22 -2.91
N PRO A 2 -8.87 20.06 -2.26
CA PRO A 2 -10.03 19.36 -1.72
C PRO A 2 -10.65 20.22 -0.61
N LYS A 3 -11.95 20.49 -0.73
CA LYS A 3 -12.71 21.18 0.31
C LYS A 3 -12.88 20.19 1.46
N ILE A 4 -12.32 20.54 2.60
CA ILE A 4 -12.55 19.84 3.85
C ILE A 4 -14.01 20.08 4.22
N ASP A 5 -14.76 19.01 4.46
CA ASP A 5 -16.17 19.12 4.85
C ASP A 5 -16.30 19.50 6.34
N ASP A 6 -17.49 19.94 6.76
CA ASP A 6 -17.71 20.45 8.11
C ASP A 6 -17.45 19.38 9.18
N ASP A 7 -17.62 18.09 8.83
CA ASP A 7 -17.35 16.96 9.71
C ASP A 7 -15.83 16.73 9.88
N GLU A 8 -15.06 16.81 8.80
CA GLU A 8 -13.60 16.73 8.81
C GLU A 8 -12.97 17.89 9.59
N ILE A 9 -13.52 19.11 9.48
CA ILE A 9 -13.08 20.26 10.28
C ILE A 9 -13.36 20.02 11.76
N ALA A 10 -14.56 19.53 12.11
CA ALA A 10 -14.91 19.24 13.49
C ALA A 10 -14.01 18.15 14.12
N ILE A 11 -13.64 17.13 13.34
CA ILE A 11 -12.70 16.08 13.77
C ILE A 11 -11.30 16.65 13.98
N LEU A 12 -10.82 17.51 13.08
CA LEU A 12 -9.51 18.18 13.19
C LEU A 12 -9.46 19.08 14.42
N SER A 13 -10.48 19.91 14.64
CA SER A 13 -10.56 20.76 15.83
C SER A 13 -10.61 19.93 17.11
N ALA A 14 -11.40 18.85 17.16
CA ALA A 14 -11.44 17.95 18.33
C ALA A 14 -10.09 17.24 18.59
N PHE A 15 -9.31 16.97 17.53
CA PHE A 15 -7.96 16.42 17.63
C PHE A 15 -6.95 17.46 18.15
N GLU A 16 -6.99 18.68 17.61
CA GLU A 16 -6.12 19.81 18.02
C GLU A 16 -6.40 20.28 19.46
N GLU A 17 -7.67 20.27 19.87
CA GLU A 17 -8.11 20.59 21.23
C GLU A 17 -7.84 19.46 22.24
N GLY A 18 -7.31 18.32 21.79
CA GLY A 18 -6.96 17.19 22.65
C GLY A 18 -8.17 16.49 23.30
N GLN A 19 -9.38 16.71 22.77
CA GLN A 19 -10.64 16.14 23.27
C GLN A 19 -10.79 14.65 22.92
N LEU A 20 -10.08 14.17 21.90
CA LEU A 20 -10.12 12.79 21.45
C LEU A 20 -9.31 11.87 22.38
N LYS A 21 -10.02 11.17 23.26
CA LYS A 21 -9.42 10.10 24.08
C LYS A 21 -9.39 8.80 23.28
N SER A 22 -8.20 8.25 23.08
CA SER A 22 -8.01 6.94 22.46
C SER A 22 -8.77 5.88 23.26
N VAL A 23 -9.81 5.30 22.65
CA VAL A 23 -10.55 4.16 23.22
C VAL A 23 -9.75 2.86 23.15
N ALA A 24 -8.65 2.86 22.38
CA ALA A 24 -7.73 1.74 22.30
C ALA A 24 -6.82 1.76 23.52
N THR A 25 -7.14 0.91 24.48
CA THR A 25 -6.30 0.70 25.66
C THR A 25 -4.91 0.27 25.17
N LYS A 26 -3.81 0.76 25.76
CA LYS A 26 -2.44 0.27 25.44
C LYS A 26 -2.36 -1.26 25.48
N SER A 27 -3.20 -1.89 26.31
CA SER A 27 -3.39 -3.35 26.41
C SER A 27 -3.98 -3.99 25.14
N GLU A 28 -4.94 -3.36 24.45
CA GLU A 28 -5.56 -3.91 23.24
C GLU A 28 -4.61 -3.82 22.04
N LEU A 29 -3.89 -2.70 21.91
CA LEU A 29 -2.81 -2.56 20.93
C LEU A 29 -1.68 -3.57 21.22
N ALA A 30 -1.34 -3.80 22.49
CA ALA A 30 -0.36 -4.81 22.87
C ALA A 30 -0.85 -6.23 22.59
N LYS A 31 -2.13 -6.54 22.83
CA LYS A 31 -2.75 -7.84 22.52
C LYS A 31 -2.81 -8.10 21.01
N LEU A 32 -3.18 -7.10 20.20
CA LEU A 32 -3.16 -7.19 18.74
C LEU A 32 -1.72 -7.38 18.22
N LYS A 33 -0.76 -6.62 18.75
CA LYS A 33 0.67 -6.80 18.43
C LYS A 33 1.20 -8.17 18.90
N ALA A 34 0.78 -8.66 20.06
CA ALA A 34 1.19 -9.95 20.59
C ALA A 34 0.60 -11.11 19.79
N ALA A 35 -0.68 -11.03 19.42
CA ALA A 35 -1.33 -12.00 18.54
C ALA A 35 -0.66 -12.03 17.16
N ALA A 36 -0.35 -10.86 16.59
CA ALA A 36 0.41 -10.77 15.34
C ALA A 36 1.84 -11.32 15.47
N ARG A 37 2.51 -11.13 16.62
CA ARG A 37 3.84 -11.71 16.89
C ARG A 37 3.79 -13.23 17.06
N ALA A 38 2.77 -13.76 17.73
CA ALA A 38 2.60 -15.18 17.97
C ALA A 38 2.29 -15.96 16.67
N THR A 39 1.50 -15.38 15.77
CA THR A 39 1.23 -15.98 14.44
C THR A 39 2.35 -15.76 13.43
N ALA A 40 3.28 -14.83 13.69
CA ALA A 40 4.41 -14.52 12.83
C ALA A 40 5.66 -15.40 13.06
N ILE A 41 5.56 -16.47 13.87
CA ILE A 41 6.66 -17.42 14.03
C ILE A 41 6.83 -18.17 12.70
N LYS A 42 7.77 -17.72 11.87
CA LYS A 42 8.18 -18.34 10.62
C LYS A 42 9.11 -19.52 10.95
N ASP A 43 8.54 -20.65 11.34
CA ASP A 43 9.26 -21.85 11.78
C ASP A 43 9.81 -22.71 10.62
N LYS A 44 9.28 -22.53 9.40
CA LYS A 44 9.65 -23.31 8.21
C LYS A 44 10.27 -22.45 7.11
N ARG A 45 11.37 -22.95 6.53
CA ARG A 45 12.09 -22.31 5.42
C ARG A 45 11.62 -22.87 4.07
N VAL A 46 11.38 -21.98 3.12
CA VAL A 46 11.07 -22.32 1.72
C VAL A 46 12.04 -21.58 0.79
N ASN A 47 12.52 -22.25 -0.26
CA ASN A 47 13.29 -21.62 -1.34
C ASN A 47 12.38 -21.46 -2.56
N ILE A 48 12.29 -20.23 -3.10
CA ILE A 48 11.46 -19.89 -4.26
C ILE A 48 12.36 -19.30 -5.34
N ARG A 49 12.19 -19.73 -6.59
CA ARG A 49 12.82 -19.09 -7.75
C ARG A 49 11.85 -18.05 -8.31
N LEU A 50 12.36 -16.85 -8.58
CA LEU A 50 11.62 -15.74 -9.18
C LEU A 50 12.38 -15.26 -10.41
N SER A 51 11.67 -14.66 -11.37
CA SER A 51 12.33 -13.92 -12.43
C SER A 51 13.02 -12.68 -11.86
N SER A 52 14.02 -12.15 -12.56
CA SER A 52 14.69 -10.90 -12.15
C SER A 52 13.71 -9.73 -12.13
N VAL A 53 12.79 -9.68 -13.10
CA VAL A 53 11.75 -8.65 -13.21
C VAL A 53 10.82 -8.68 -12.00
N ASP A 54 10.29 -9.87 -11.65
CA ASP A 54 9.39 -10.00 -10.50
C ASP A 54 10.07 -9.61 -9.18
N LEU A 55 11.35 -10.00 -9.00
CA LEU A 55 12.09 -9.67 -7.80
C LEU A 55 12.28 -8.15 -7.66
N SER A 56 12.59 -7.45 -8.75
CA SER A 56 12.70 -5.99 -8.76
C SER A 56 11.37 -5.32 -8.45
N ASP A 57 10.26 -5.76 -9.04
CA ASP A 57 8.93 -5.20 -8.77
C ASP A 57 8.51 -5.39 -7.31
N ILE A 58 8.82 -6.55 -6.72
CA ILE A 58 8.55 -6.82 -5.30
C ILE A 58 9.40 -5.90 -4.41
N GLN A 59 10.66 -5.65 -4.76
CA GLN A 59 11.52 -4.73 -4.01
C GLN A 59 10.99 -3.29 -4.03
N ILE A 60 10.54 -2.83 -5.20
CA ILE A 60 9.95 -1.50 -5.35
C ILE A 60 8.70 -1.37 -4.46
N LYS A 61 7.76 -2.31 -4.57
CA LYS A 61 6.53 -2.29 -3.74
C LYS A 61 6.81 -2.38 -2.25
N ALA A 62 7.81 -3.15 -1.84
CA ALA A 62 8.18 -3.26 -0.45
C ALA A 62 8.77 -1.94 0.09
N LEU A 63 9.56 -1.25 -0.74
CA LEU A 63 10.09 0.07 -0.42
C LEU A 63 8.97 1.12 -0.30
N GLU A 64 7.99 1.10 -1.20
CA GLU A 64 6.80 1.96 -1.15
C GLU A 64 6.01 1.76 0.15
N GLU A 65 5.88 0.51 0.61
CA GLU A 65 5.23 0.17 1.88
C GLU A 65 6.13 0.39 3.11
N GLY A 66 7.42 0.70 2.91
CA GLY A 66 8.40 0.90 3.99
C GLY A 66 8.78 -0.38 4.74
N ILE A 67 8.63 -1.55 4.12
CA ILE A 67 8.91 -2.86 4.72
C ILE A 67 9.97 -3.64 3.93
N PRO A 68 10.69 -4.59 4.55
CA PRO A 68 11.59 -5.47 3.81
C PRO A 68 10.83 -6.32 2.78
N TYR A 69 11.43 -6.57 1.61
CA TYR A 69 10.80 -7.36 0.54
C TYR A 69 10.44 -8.78 0.98
N GLN A 70 11.22 -9.40 1.87
CA GLN A 70 10.89 -10.72 2.44
C GLN A 70 9.64 -10.66 3.33
N THR A 71 9.44 -9.54 4.02
CA THR A 71 8.23 -9.30 4.83
C THR A 71 7.01 -9.12 3.93
N LEU A 72 7.16 -8.39 2.83
CA LEU A 72 6.11 -8.25 1.83
C LEU A 72 5.71 -9.63 1.26
N ILE A 73 6.68 -10.42 0.79
CA ILE A 73 6.45 -11.78 0.26
C ILE A 73 5.70 -12.65 1.28
N ALA A 74 6.16 -12.67 2.53
CA ALA A 74 5.51 -13.45 3.59
C ALA A 74 4.08 -12.98 3.87
N SER A 75 3.84 -11.66 3.85
CA SER A 75 2.50 -11.09 4.05
C SER A 75 1.54 -11.47 2.92
N VAL A 76 2.02 -11.49 1.68
CA VAL A 76 1.22 -11.88 0.51
C VAL A 76 0.84 -13.35 0.60
N LEU A 77 1.80 -14.23 0.90
CA LEU A 77 1.52 -15.66 1.09
C LEU A 77 0.49 -15.90 2.20
N HIS A 78 0.61 -15.20 3.34
CA HIS A 78 -0.36 -15.33 4.43
C HIS A 78 -1.75 -14.79 4.02
N LYS A 79 -1.82 -13.63 3.36
CA LYS A 79 -3.08 -13.07 2.83
C LYS A 79 -3.73 -13.99 1.81
N TYR A 80 -2.93 -14.64 0.96
CA TYR A 80 -3.41 -15.61 -0.02
C TYR A 80 -4.04 -16.84 0.64
N VAL A 81 -3.33 -17.49 1.57
CA VAL A 81 -3.84 -18.69 2.27
C VAL A 81 -5.05 -18.39 3.16
N THR A 82 -5.12 -17.19 3.74
CA THR A 82 -6.26 -16.76 4.57
C THR A 82 -7.46 -16.24 3.76
N GLY A 83 -7.36 -16.20 2.42
CA GLY A 83 -8.43 -15.71 1.54
C GLY A 83 -8.66 -14.20 1.60
N ARG A 84 -7.72 -13.44 2.19
CA ARG A 84 -7.81 -11.98 2.38
C ARG A 84 -7.06 -11.18 1.32
N LEU A 85 -6.46 -11.84 0.34
CA LEU A 85 -5.76 -11.16 -0.74
C LEU A 85 -6.78 -10.59 -1.74
N THR A 86 -7.00 -9.28 -1.66
CA THR A 86 -7.78 -8.53 -2.65
C THR A 86 -6.84 -7.85 -3.63
N GLU A 87 -6.95 -8.15 -4.93
CA GLU A 87 -6.25 -7.41 -5.96
C GLU A 87 -6.82 -5.99 -6.01
N ARG A 88 -6.01 -4.98 -5.69
CA ARG A 88 -6.40 -3.61 -5.96
C ARG A 88 -6.29 -3.40 -7.46
N PRO A 89 -7.37 -3.05 -8.18
CA PRO A 89 -7.25 -2.71 -9.59
C PRO A 89 -6.28 -1.54 -9.68
N VAL A 90 -5.20 -1.74 -10.44
CA VAL A 90 -4.30 -0.65 -10.80
C VAL A 90 -5.21 0.40 -11.43
N ARG A 91 -5.38 1.54 -10.77
CA ARG A 91 -6.06 2.68 -11.39
C ARG A 91 -5.27 2.96 -12.65
N ALA A 92 -5.79 2.53 -13.80
CA ALA A 92 -5.21 2.82 -15.09
C ALA A 92 -4.97 4.33 -15.08
N ALA A 93 -3.70 4.72 -15.15
CA ALA A 93 -3.31 6.10 -15.20
C ALA A 93 -4.14 6.75 -16.32
N SER A 94 -5.02 7.65 -15.91
CA SER A 94 -5.75 8.64 -16.69
C SER A 94 -5.43 8.59 -18.20
N ALA A 95 -6.28 7.93 -18.98
CA ALA A 95 -6.31 8.00 -20.44
C ALA A 95 -6.82 9.38 -20.93
N ASN A 96 -6.31 10.47 -20.35
CA ASN A 96 -6.54 11.84 -20.76
C ASN A 96 -5.21 12.50 -21.12
N ALA A 97 -4.64 12.07 -22.23
CA ALA A 97 -3.80 12.92 -23.08
C ALA A 97 -4.39 12.86 -24.49
N SER A 98 -5.47 13.61 -24.65
CA SER A 98 -6.21 13.80 -25.89
C SER A 98 -5.34 14.41 -27.00
N VAL A 99 -5.14 13.64 -28.07
CA VAL A 99 -5.49 13.99 -29.47
C VAL A 99 -4.96 15.30 -30.11
N ARG A 100 -3.93 15.11 -30.98
CA ARG A 100 -3.66 15.65 -32.37
C ARG A 100 -3.27 17.14 -32.60
N PRO A 101 -2.72 17.51 -33.81
CA PRO A 101 -2.28 16.69 -34.96
C PRO A 101 -0.85 16.97 -35.50
N LYS A 102 -0.45 16.04 -36.39
CA LYS A 102 0.73 15.96 -37.24
C LYS A 102 0.68 17.01 -38.38
N SER A 103 1.66 17.90 -38.47
CA SER A 103 1.99 18.60 -39.73
C SER A 103 3.15 17.89 -40.44
N ARG A 104 3.01 17.79 -41.75
CA ARG A 104 3.78 16.96 -42.69
C ARG A 104 5.24 17.45 -42.84
N GLY A 105 6.16 16.54 -43.16
CA GLY A 105 7.43 16.89 -43.81
C GLY A 105 7.18 17.56 -45.17
N THR A 106 8.16 18.08 -45.91
CA THR A 106 9.49 17.56 -46.24
C THR A 106 10.19 18.59 -47.16
N GLY A 107 11.54 18.64 -47.13
CA GLY A 107 12.42 19.12 -48.21
C GLY A 107 12.49 20.65 -48.36
N GLY A 108 13.59 21.30 -48.68
CA GLY A 108 14.85 20.88 -49.31
C GLY A 108 15.30 22.06 -50.20
N ALA A 109 16.63 22.25 -50.28
CA ALA A 109 17.38 23.35 -50.94
C ALA A 109 17.56 24.63 -50.11
#